data_AF-A0A936W9L9-F1
#
_entry.id   AF-A0A936W9L9-F1
#
_cell.length_a   1.000
_cell.length_b   1.000
_cell.length_c   1.000
_cell.angle_alpha   90.00
_cell.angle_beta   90.00
_cell.angle_gamma   90.00
#
_symmetry.space_group_name_H-M   'P 1'
#
loop_
_entity.id
_entity.type
_entity.pdbx_description
1 polymer ?
#
loop_
_entity_poly.entity_id
_entity_poly.type
_entity_poly.pdbx_seq_one_letter_code
_entity_poly.pdbx_strand_id
1 'polypeptide(L)'
;MISELIGDVLEELRKSGLKTVFIVDDLDRLDPDHIFRILNILSVHYDNDIDKNKFGFDKVICICDLTNIQSVFHHRYGSAADFFGYIDKFYSEEPFKFNNSDAIATYCQRLEAVQDLPVRAVLQTLLVEFVNRGALTVRQILRHLISVPVMPFIVCEEMMLPQDFQRPQNGAHINPSTNRVYFESSDMPLLELVRLLIVIFGSYDRFVSAVTTLKGDGRSHLPKEQNDDVVKAFVMPMNFLEHVGEPKRLFFRSFHVVRNHGNDYRQRLNDDLDWPVWKLKGYEFRIVLRYTVGNQYDGNQSYLKGLVFNMQERPAECQIALTEVCGWLIRIAEHVRDSKLSHQLGIASA
;
A
#
# COMPACT_ATOMS: atom_id res chain seq x y z
N MET A 1 35.70 31.19 16.88
CA MET A 1 35.02 31.43 15.58
C MET A 1 33.83 30.51 15.34
N ILE A 2 33.97 29.24 14.92
CA ILE A 2 32.78 28.40 14.61
C ILE A 2 31.95 28.05 15.86
N SER A 3 32.60 27.70 16.96
CA SER A 3 31.89 27.38 18.22
C SER A 3 31.16 28.58 18.84
N GLU A 4 31.68 29.80 18.65
CA GLU A 4 31.04 31.04 19.14
C GLU A 4 29.82 31.36 18.29
N LEU A 5 29.94 31.25 16.97
CA LEU A 5 28.81 31.44 16.04
C LEU A 5 27.65 30.48 16.35
N ILE A 6 27.96 29.19 16.60
CA ILE A 6 26.94 28.21 16.99
C ILE A 6 26.29 28.62 18.32
N GLY A 7 27.09 29.05 19.31
CA GLY A 7 26.57 29.53 20.59
C GLY A 7 25.62 30.71 20.46
N ASP A 8 25.98 31.71 19.65
CA ASP A 8 25.15 32.89 19.41
C ASP A 8 23.81 32.52 18.75
N VAL A 9 23.85 31.65 17.74
CA VAL A 9 22.64 31.15 17.06
C VAL A 9 21.75 30.36 18.01
N LEU A 10 22.31 29.51 18.87
CA LEU A 10 21.54 28.74 19.86
C LEU A 10 20.82 29.67 20.85
N GLU A 11 21.48 30.74 21.30
CA GLU A 11 20.88 31.73 22.21
C GLU A 11 19.76 32.54 21.54
N GLU A 12 19.89 32.89 20.26
CA GLU A 12 18.81 33.52 19.50
C GLU A 12 17.60 32.59 19.31
N LEU A 13 17.83 31.32 18.97
CA LEU A 13 16.77 30.32 18.81
C LEU A 13 16.04 30.06 20.14
N ARG A 14 16.77 30.03 21.26
CA ARG A 14 16.18 29.92 22.61
C ARG A 14 15.31 31.11 22.96
N LYS A 15 15.75 32.35 22.69
CA LYS A 15 14.93 33.56 22.88
C LYS A 15 13.65 33.53 22.04
N SER A 16 13.70 32.84 20.91
CA SER A 16 12.55 32.63 20.02
C SER A 16 11.61 31.51 20.48
N GLY A 17 11.92 30.81 21.58
CA GLY A 17 11.14 29.71 22.13
C GLY A 17 11.31 28.38 21.38
N LEU A 18 12.28 28.27 20.47
CA LEU A 18 12.54 27.05 19.71
C LEU A 18 13.45 26.11 20.49
N LYS A 19 13.19 24.80 20.37
CA LYS A 19 14.08 23.76 20.90
C LYS A 19 15.10 23.35 19.84
N THR A 20 16.33 23.15 20.29
CA THR A 20 17.50 22.87 19.47
C THR A 20 17.94 21.42 19.66
N VAL A 21 18.22 20.73 18.55
CA VAL A 21 18.62 19.31 18.56
C VAL A 21 19.91 19.17 17.77
N PHE A 22 20.92 18.54 18.38
CA PHE A 22 22.15 18.14 17.69
C PHE A 22 22.07 16.66 17.32
N ILE A 23 22.18 16.35 16.02
CA ILE A 23 22.09 14.98 15.49
C ILE A 23 23.47 14.57 14.97
N VAL A 24 23.98 13.43 15.45
CA VAL A 24 25.18 12.77 14.93
C VAL A 24 24.72 11.49 14.23
N ASP A 25 24.82 11.45 12.91
CA ASP A 25 24.43 10.29 12.10
C ASP A 25 25.65 9.44 11.71
N ASP A 26 25.44 8.15 11.42
CA ASP A 26 26.46 7.17 11.02
C ASP A 26 27.68 7.12 12.00
N LEU A 27 27.45 7.26 13.32
CA LEU A 27 28.54 7.34 14.31
C LEU A 27 29.44 6.08 14.28
N ASP A 28 28.88 4.89 14.05
CA ASP A 28 29.61 3.62 13.99
C ASP A 28 30.54 3.47 12.77
N ARG A 29 30.53 4.42 11.83
CA ARG A 29 31.47 4.46 10.69
C ARG A 29 32.76 5.23 10.95
N LEU A 30 32.88 5.90 12.09
CA LEU A 30 34.09 6.60 12.48
C LEU A 30 35.15 5.62 13.01
N ASP A 31 36.41 6.08 13.07
CA ASP A 31 37.46 5.30 13.71
C ASP A 31 37.10 4.98 15.18
N PRO A 32 37.42 3.77 15.69
CA PRO A 32 37.08 3.36 17.06
C PRO A 32 37.41 4.38 18.14
N ASP A 33 38.59 5.01 18.06
CA ASP A 33 39.01 6.03 19.03
C ASP A 33 38.18 7.31 18.96
N HIS A 34 37.74 7.69 17.76
CA HIS A 34 36.88 8.86 17.57
C HIS A 34 35.46 8.60 18.09
N ILE A 35 34.91 7.40 17.90
CA ILE A 35 33.60 7.01 18.43
C ILE A 35 33.54 7.22 19.94
N PHE A 36 34.45 6.57 20.69
CA PHE A 36 34.44 6.64 22.16
C PHE A 36 34.80 8.03 22.68
N ARG A 37 35.66 8.77 21.97
CA ARG A 37 35.96 10.15 22.31
C ARG A 37 34.73 11.05 22.15
N ILE A 38 33.97 10.90 21.08
CA ILE A 38 32.73 11.66 20.87
C ILE A 38 31.71 11.31 21.95
N LEU A 39 31.46 10.02 22.20
CA LEU A 39 30.54 9.58 23.26
C LEU A 39 30.92 10.17 24.62
N ASN A 40 32.19 10.05 25.02
CA ASN A 40 32.70 10.60 26.29
C ASN A 40 32.59 12.12 26.37
N ILE A 41 32.73 12.83 25.24
CA ILE A 41 32.56 14.28 25.19
C ILE A 41 31.08 14.67 25.35
N LEU A 42 30.18 13.89 24.75
CA LEU A 42 28.73 14.12 24.79
C LEU A 42 28.11 13.74 26.14
N SER A 43 28.69 12.80 26.90
CA SER A 43 28.22 12.43 28.25
C SER A 43 28.53 13.46 29.34
N VAL A 44 29.33 14.49 29.06
CA VAL A 44 29.66 15.51 30.06
C VAL A 44 28.49 16.47 30.20
N HIS A 45 27.74 16.33 31.30
CA HIS A 45 26.78 17.33 31.78
C HIS A 45 27.52 18.47 32.50
N TYR A 46 27.00 19.71 32.44
CA TYR A 46 27.56 20.80 33.24
C TYR A 46 27.18 20.60 34.71
N ASP A 47 28.16 20.61 35.62
CA ASP A 47 28.01 20.39 37.07
C ASP A 47 27.03 21.33 37.80
N ASN A 48 26.46 22.34 37.13
CA ASN A 48 25.61 23.37 37.75
C ASN A 48 24.16 23.40 37.24
N ASP A 49 23.83 22.69 36.16
CA ASP A 49 22.47 22.58 35.61
C ASP A 49 22.33 21.14 35.09
N ILE A 50 21.75 20.26 35.90
CA ILE A 50 21.60 18.81 35.65
C ILE A 50 20.91 18.54 34.29
N ASP A 51 20.18 19.53 33.76
CA ASP A 51 19.39 19.42 32.53
C ASP A 51 20.05 19.98 31.27
N LYS A 52 21.31 20.46 31.32
CA LYS A 52 21.98 21.09 30.15
C LYS A 52 23.22 20.32 29.70
N ASN A 53 23.27 20.00 28.40
CA ASN A 53 24.48 19.46 27.79
C ASN A 53 25.55 20.56 27.61
N LYS A 54 26.81 20.13 27.51
CA LYS A 54 27.99 21.00 27.32
C LYS A 54 27.91 21.93 26.11
N PHE A 55 27.12 21.57 25.11
CA PHE A 55 27.08 22.25 23.81
C PHE A 55 25.94 23.24 23.67
N GLY A 56 25.10 23.40 24.70
CA GLY A 56 23.98 24.34 24.69
C GLY A 56 22.79 23.90 23.85
N PHE A 57 22.75 22.66 23.35
CA PHE A 57 21.55 22.12 22.69
C PHE A 57 20.52 21.67 23.73
N ASP A 58 19.25 21.55 23.38
CA ASP A 58 18.23 20.97 24.27
C ASP A 58 18.25 19.44 24.25
N LYS A 59 18.61 18.85 23.10
CA LYS A 59 18.77 17.40 22.92
C LYS A 59 19.97 17.07 22.04
N VAL A 60 20.62 15.94 22.34
CA VAL A 60 21.63 15.32 21.47
C VAL A 60 21.12 13.94 21.10
N ILE A 61 21.14 13.61 19.81
CA ILE A 61 20.71 12.31 19.28
C ILE A 61 21.89 11.72 18.50
N CYS A 62 22.35 10.56 18.93
CA CYS A 62 23.35 9.77 18.20
C CYS A 62 22.65 8.62 17.48
N ILE A 63 22.89 8.47 16.19
CA ILE A 63 22.34 7.40 15.35
C ILE A 63 23.50 6.49 14.96
N CYS A 64 23.37 5.20 15.27
CA CYS A 64 24.39 4.18 14.99
C CYS A 64 23.82 2.77 15.08
N ASP A 65 24.56 1.81 14.54
CA ASP A 65 24.35 0.39 14.82
C ASP A 65 25.02 0.02 16.16
N LEU A 66 24.19 -0.24 17.18
CA LEU A 66 24.66 -0.58 18.52
C LEU A 66 25.49 -1.88 18.54
N THR A 67 25.20 -2.84 17.67
CA THR A 67 25.95 -4.10 17.56
C THR A 67 27.34 -3.86 16.96
N ASN A 68 27.46 -2.92 16.02
CA ASN A 68 28.77 -2.49 15.52
C ASN A 68 29.56 -1.78 16.62
N ILE A 69 28.94 -0.85 17.36
CA ILE A 69 29.60 -0.17 18.48
C ILE A 69 30.09 -1.19 19.53
N GLN A 70 29.27 -2.19 19.87
CA GLN A 70 29.65 -3.27 20.79
C GLN A 70 30.85 -4.09 20.27
N SER A 71 30.85 -4.41 18.98
CA SER A 71 31.94 -5.15 18.34
C SER A 71 33.25 -4.37 18.38
N VAL A 72 33.19 -3.08 18.04
CA VAL A 72 34.32 -2.15 18.12
C VAL A 72 34.83 -2.00 19.56
N PHE A 73 33.92 -1.93 20.54
CA PHE A 73 34.25 -1.85 21.96
C PHE A 73 35.01 -3.08 22.44
N HIS A 74 34.53 -4.29 22.16
CA HIS A 74 35.21 -5.51 22.57
C HIS A 74 36.54 -5.71 21.84
N HIS A 75 36.67 -5.26 20.59
CA HIS A 75 37.96 -5.24 19.90
C HIS A 75 38.95 -4.28 20.58
N ARG A 76 38.48 -3.13 21.07
CA ARG A 76 39.29 -2.09 21.72
C ARG A 76 39.70 -2.44 23.15
N TYR A 77 38.77 -2.97 23.94
CA TYR A 77 38.89 -3.13 25.40
C TYR A 77 38.92 -4.59 25.86
N GLY A 78 38.76 -5.55 24.94
CA GLY A 78 38.72 -6.98 25.21
C GLY A 78 37.30 -7.53 25.34
N SER A 79 37.13 -8.81 24.98
CA SER A 79 35.82 -9.48 24.97
C SER A 79 35.18 -9.67 26.35
N ALA A 80 35.95 -9.53 27.43
CA ALA A 80 35.47 -9.63 28.81
C ALA A 80 35.04 -8.28 29.40
N ALA A 81 35.23 -7.17 28.67
CA ALA A 81 34.84 -5.85 29.12
C ALA A 81 33.30 -5.69 29.08
N ASP A 82 32.73 -5.00 30.08
CA ASP A 82 31.29 -4.79 30.17
C ASP A 82 30.84 -3.65 29.24
N PHE A 83 30.35 -4.00 28.05
CA PHE A 83 29.81 -3.05 27.09
C PHE A 83 28.57 -2.32 27.62
N PHE A 84 27.63 -3.03 28.27
CA PHE A 84 26.39 -2.43 28.72
C PHE A 84 26.65 -1.43 29.85
N GLY A 85 27.52 -1.79 30.81
CA GLY A 85 27.96 -0.83 31.84
C GLY A 85 28.70 0.40 31.29
N TYR A 86 29.32 0.31 30.11
CA TYR A 86 29.90 1.48 29.43
C TYR A 86 28.82 2.31 28.72
N ILE A 87 28.01 1.69 27.85
CA ILE A 87 27.12 2.39 26.93
C ILE A 87 25.91 3.05 27.63
N ASP A 88 25.49 2.52 28.79
CA ASP A 88 24.37 3.03 29.60
C ASP A 88 24.58 4.47 30.10
N LYS A 89 25.80 4.99 30.00
CA LYS A 89 26.16 6.37 30.38
C LYS A 89 25.78 7.42 29.34
N PHE A 90 25.41 7.01 28.13
CA PHE A 90 25.26 7.91 26.97
C PHE A 90 23.81 8.14 26.55
N TYR A 91 22.83 7.60 27.27
CA TYR A 91 21.41 7.81 27.01
C TYR A 91 20.62 7.95 28.32
N SER A 92 19.48 8.65 28.26
CA SER A 92 18.71 9.02 29.47
C SER A 92 17.69 7.97 29.93
N GLU A 93 17.14 7.17 29.01
CA GLU A 93 16.14 6.13 29.31
C GLU A 93 16.56 4.79 28.70
N GLU A 94 16.37 4.64 27.39
CA GLU A 94 16.82 3.47 26.64
C GLU A 94 17.19 3.83 25.19
N PRO A 95 18.01 3.03 24.50
CA PRO A 95 18.28 3.22 23.09
C PRO A 95 17.01 3.00 22.27
N PHE A 96 16.61 4.01 21.49
CA PHE A 96 15.52 3.86 20.53
C PHE A 96 15.90 2.85 19.43
N LYS A 97 15.15 1.76 19.32
CA LYS A 97 15.36 0.73 18.30
C LYS A 97 14.48 1.01 17.09
N PHE A 98 15.12 1.28 15.96
CA PHE A 98 14.41 1.43 14.70
C PHE A 98 13.76 0.10 14.28
N ASN A 99 12.47 0.13 13.97
CA ASN A 99 11.71 -1.02 13.51
C ASN A 99 11.24 -0.82 12.06
N ASN A 100 11.58 -1.75 11.18
CA ASN A 100 11.22 -1.68 9.77
C ASN A 100 9.69 -1.69 9.56
N SER A 101 8.95 -2.49 10.32
CA SER A 101 7.50 -2.59 10.23
C SER A 101 6.83 -1.27 10.61
N ASP A 102 7.33 -0.58 11.64
CA ASP A 102 6.81 0.72 12.06
C ASP A 102 7.10 1.80 11.01
N ALA A 103 8.30 1.78 10.42
CA ALA A 103 8.67 2.67 9.33
C ALA A 103 7.80 2.46 8.08
N ILE A 104 7.50 1.21 7.73
CA ILE A 104 6.61 0.86 6.62
C ILE A 104 5.17 1.25 6.93
N ALA A 105 4.68 1.02 8.15
CA ALA A 105 3.36 1.46 8.57
C ALA A 105 3.22 2.98 8.45
N THR A 106 4.23 3.73 8.91
CA THR A 106 4.30 5.19 8.78
C THR A 106 4.31 5.62 7.30
N TYR A 107 5.06 4.93 6.45
CA TYR A 107 5.05 5.16 5.01
C TYR A 107 3.66 4.98 4.41
N CYS A 108 2.99 3.86 4.67
CA CYS A 108 1.65 3.57 4.15
C CYS A 108 0.59 4.57 4.64
N GLN A 109 0.73 5.09 5.86
CA GLN A 109 -0.17 6.12 6.40
C GLN A 109 -0.02 7.46 5.66
N ARG A 110 1.20 7.82 5.26
CA ARG A 110 1.52 9.08 4.59
C ARG A 110 1.32 9.04 3.07
N LEU A 111 1.10 7.86 2.50
CA LEU A 111 1.01 7.67 1.07
C LEU A 111 -0.35 8.13 0.52
N GLU A 112 -0.35 9.25 -0.21
CA GLU A 112 -1.58 9.80 -0.80
C GLU A 112 -2.10 9.00 -2.00
N ALA A 113 -1.23 8.30 -2.71
CA ALA A 113 -1.55 7.59 -3.95
C ALA A 113 -2.50 6.38 -3.73
N VAL A 114 -2.52 5.80 -2.53
CA VAL A 114 -3.35 4.63 -2.21
C VAL A 114 -4.30 5.02 -1.09
N GLN A 115 -5.49 5.52 -1.44
CA GLN A 115 -6.44 5.98 -0.43
C GLN A 115 -7.33 4.87 0.14
N ASP A 116 -7.54 3.78 -0.60
CA ASP A 116 -8.40 2.69 -0.17
C ASP A 116 -7.78 1.91 1.00
N LEU A 117 -8.49 1.86 2.14
CA LEU A 117 -7.98 1.25 3.37
C LEU A 117 -7.68 -0.25 3.20
N PRO A 118 -8.55 -1.07 2.59
CA PRO A 118 -8.23 -2.45 2.27
C PRO A 118 -6.94 -2.63 1.47
N VAL A 119 -6.77 -1.83 0.41
CA VAL A 119 -5.56 -1.90 -0.43
C VAL A 119 -4.31 -1.43 0.33
N ARG A 120 -4.41 -0.42 1.22
CA ARG A 120 -3.28 -0.03 2.10
C ARG A 120 -2.86 -1.14 3.05
N ALA A 121 -3.82 -1.87 3.63
CA ALA A 121 -3.52 -3.00 4.51
C ALA A 121 -2.75 -4.09 3.76
N VAL A 122 -3.20 -4.44 2.55
CA VAL A 122 -2.49 -5.36 1.66
C VAL A 122 -1.08 -4.86 1.34
N LEU A 123 -0.93 -3.58 0.96
CA LEU A 123 0.36 -2.96 0.65
C LEU A 123 1.34 -3.07 1.83
N GLN A 124 0.90 -2.70 3.03
CA GLN A 124 1.72 -2.76 4.24
C GLN A 124 2.23 -4.18 4.49
N THR A 125 1.35 -5.18 4.42
CA THR A 125 1.74 -6.58 4.64
C THR A 125 2.74 -7.06 3.59
N LEU A 126 2.54 -6.72 2.32
CA LEU A 126 3.48 -7.05 1.24
C LEU A 126 4.85 -6.40 1.44
N LEU A 127 4.89 -5.10 1.75
CA LEU A 127 6.14 -4.36 1.94
C LEU A 127 6.95 -4.90 3.12
N VAL A 128 6.29 -5.21 4.25
CA VAL A 128 6.94 -5.85 5.41
C VAL A 128 7.56 -7.18 4.99
N GLU A 129 6.81 -8.01 4.27
CA GLU A 129 7.31 -9.32 3.87
C GLU A 129 8.45 -9.23 2.84
N PHE A 130 8.39 -8.28 1.91
CA PHE A 130 9.51 -8.01 0.99
C PHE A 130 10.77 -7.56 1.72
N VAL A 131 10.65 -6.75 2.77
CA VAL A 131 11.80 -6.32 3.59
C VAL A 131 12.35 -7.47 4.43
N ASN A 132 11.49 -8.25 5.08
CA ASN A 132 11.90 -9.41 5.89
C ASN A 132 12.69 -10.44 5.07
N ARG A 133 12.35 -10.57 3.78
CA ARG A 133 13.01 -11.50 2.84
C ARG A 133 14.19 -10.88 2.10
N GLY A 134 14.54 -9.62 2.38
CA GLY A 134 15.63 -8.90 1.72
C GLY A 134 15.37 -8.55 0.25
N ALA A 135 14.13 -8.64 -0.22
CA ALA A 135 13.75 -8.23 -1.58
C ALA A 135 13.70 -6.69 -1.71
N LEU A 136 13.42 -5.99 -0.62
CA LEU A 136 13.44 -4.53 -0.52
C LEU A 136 14.17 -4.08 0.74
N THR A 137 14.68 -2.86 0.71
CA THR A 137 15.12 -2.12 1.88
C THR A 137 14.11 -1.02 2.21
N VAL A 138 13.98 -0.64 3.48
CA VAL A 138 13.12 0.50 3.89
C VAL A 138 13.52 1.77 3.15
N ARG A 139 14.83 1.98 2.89
CA ARG A 139 15.33 3.13 2.12
C ARG A 139 14.77 3.18 0.69
N GLN A 140 14.66 2.03 0.02
CA GLN A 140 14.05 1.99 -1.32
C GLN A 140 12.58 2.40 -1.26
N ILE A 141 11.83 1.89 -0.28
CA ILE A 141 10.42 2.23 -0.08
C ILE A 141 10.24 3.73 0.16
N LEU A 142 10.98 4.30 1.13
CA LEU A 142 10.84 5.70 1.53
C LEU A 142 11.18 6.71 0.43
N ARG A 143 11.98 6.33 -0.57
CA ARG A 143 12.29 7.19 -1.72
C ARG A 143 11.04 7.52 -2.55
N HIS A 144 10.01 6.69 -2.48
CA HIS A 144 8.79 6.82 -3.28
C HIS A 144 7.60 7.39 -2.49
N LEU A 145 7.88 8.15 -1.42
CA LEU A 145 6.84 8.81 -0.61
C LEU A 145 5.96 9.77 -1.44
N ILE A 146 6.51 10.33 -2.52
CA ILE A 146 5.81 11.24 -3.43
C ILE A 146 5.66 10.50 -4.77
N SER A 147 4.51 9.85 -4.96
CA SER A 147 4.13 9.28 -6.25
C SER A 147 3.19 10.24 -6.98
N VAL A 148 3.39 10.43 -8.28
CA VAL A 148 2.49 11.25 -9.10
C VAL A 148 1.18 10.47 -9.29
N PRO A 149 0.02 11.02 -8.87
CA PRO A 149 -1.26 10.34 -9.04
C PRO A 149 -1.55 10.14 -10.54
N VAL A 150 -2.09 8.98 -10.92
CA VAL A 150 -2.64 8.81 -12.28
C VAL A 150 -4.01 9.45 -12.32
N MET A 151 -4.25 10.23 -13.38
CA MET A 151 -5.61 10.69 -13.65
C MET A 151 -6.52 9.49 -13.91
N PRO A 152 -7.74 9.45 -13.33
CA PRO A 152 -8.68 8.38 -13.61
C PRO A 152 -8.90 8.22 -15.11
N PHE A 153 -8.96 6.96 -15.56
CA PHE A 153 -9.18 6.62 -16.96
C PHE A 153 -10.13 5.43 -17.08
N ILE A 154 -10.79 5.29 -18.22
CA ILE A 154 -11.74 4.20 -18.47
C ILE A 154 -10.97 2.89 -18.66
N VAL A 155 -11.20 1.92 -17.78
CA VAL A 155 -10.61 0.58 -17.84
C VAL A 155 -11.41 -0.32 -18.79
N CYS A 156 -12.73 -0.23 -18.72
CA CYS A 156 -13.66 -1.01 -19.53
C CYS A 156 -14.92 -0.22 -19.82
N GLU A 157 -15.51 -0.42 -20.99
CA GLU A 157 -16.73 0.22 -21.44
C GLU A 157 -17.53 -0.75 -22.31
N GLU A 158 -18.84 -0.77 -22.12
CA GLU A 158 -19.79 -1.45 -22.98
C GLU A 158 -20.80 -0.44 -23.53
N MET A 159 -20.95 -0.42 -24.85
CA MET A 159 -21.97 0.38 -25.53
C MET A 159 -23.28 -0.39 -25.55
N MET A 160 -24.33 0.20 -24.99
CA MET A 160 -25.66 -0.39 -24.98
C MET A 160 -26.44 0.27 -26.12
N LEU A 161 -26.81 -0.50 -27.14
CA LEU A 161 -27.78 -0.01 -28.12
C LEU A 161 -29.09 0.23 -27.36
N PRO A 162 -29.77 1.39 -27.54
CA PRO A 162 -30.99 1.71 -26.80
C PRO A 162 -32.04 0.59 -26.85
N GLN A 163 -32.08 -0.19 -27.94
CA GLN A 163 -33.02 -1.28 -28.17
C GLN A 163 -32.88 -2.48 -27.21
N ASP A 164 -31.69 -2.73 -26.67
CA ASP A 164 -31.48 -3.88 -25.76
C ASP A 164 -32.13 -3.67 -24.38
N PHE A 165 -32.43 -2.41 -24.00
CA PHE A 165 -33.08 -2.03 -22.73
C PHE A 165 -34.49 -1.47 -22.88
N GLN A 166 -35.14 -1.62 -24.04
CA GLN A 166 -36.39 -0.90 -24.38
C GLN A 166 -37.66 -1.30 -23.62
N ARG A 167 -37.58 -1.93 -22.44
CA ARG A 167 -38.74 -2.06 -21.55
C ARG A 167 -38.39 -1.72 -20.09
N PRO A 168 -39.05 -0.71 -19.49
CA PRO A 168 -39.10 -0.57 -18.06
C PRO A 168 -40.14 -1.55 -17.55
N GLN A 169 -39.74 -2.78 -17.23
CA GLN A 169 -40.55 -3.62 -16.37
C GLN A 169 -39.75 -3.84 -15.10
N ASN A 170 -40.18 -3.10 -14.07
CA ASN A 170 -39.87 -3.22 -12.65
C ASN A 170 -38.50 -3.84 -12.30
N GLY A 171 -37.50 -3.00 -12.02
CA GLY A 171 -36.25 -3.49 -11.41
C GLY A 171 -34.96 -2.97 -12.02
N ALA A 172 -35.02 -2.30 -13.18
CA ALA A 172 -33.80 -1.84 -13.84
C ALA A 172 -33.03 -0.82 -12.98
N HIS A 173 -31.86 -1.22 -12.50
CA HIS A 173 -30.88 -0.38 -11.81
C HIS A 173 -30.16 0.60 -12.76
N ILE A 174 -30.50 0.58 -14.05
CA ILE A 174 -29.93 1.41 -15.12
C ILE A 174 -31.06 2.22 -15.77
N ASN A 175 -30.82 3.50 -16.01
CA ASN A 175 -31.73 4.39 -16.70
C ASN A 175 -31.84 3.96 -18.19
N PRO A 176 -33.04 3.76 -18.74
CA PRO A 176 -33.24 3.38 -20.14
C PRO A 176 -32.65 4.35 -21.17
N SER A 177 -32.39 5.62 -20.80
CA SER A 177 -31.74 6.59 -21.69
C SER A 177 -30.21 6.41 -21.77
N THR A 178 -29.63 5.61 -20.88
CA THR A 178 -28.18 5.37 -20.82
C THR A 178 -27.75 4.51 -22.00
N ASN A 179 -26.82 5.02 -22.81
CA ASN A 179 -26.29 4.32 -23.99
C ASN A 179 -24.92 3.67 -23.75
N ARG A 180 -24.37 3.78 -22.55
CA ARG A 180 -23.01 3.37 -22.20
C ARG A 180 -22.91 3.00 -20.73
N VAL A 181 -22.20 1.92 -20.43
CA VAL A 181 -21.80 1.55 -19.05
C VAL A 181 -20.28 1.38 -19.01
N TYR A 182 -19.62 1.92 -17.99
CA TYR A 182 -18.15 1.91 -17.93
C TYR A 182 -17.60 1.85 -16.51
N PHE A 183 -16.33 1.44 -16.38
CA PHE A 183 -15.54 1.51 -15.15
C PHE A 183 -14.36 2.44 -15.30
N GLU A 184 -14.04 3.17 -14.23
CA GLU A 184 -12.85 3.99 -14.14
C GLU A 184 -11.77 3.29 -13.30
N SER A 185 -10.51 3.62 -13.54
CA SER A 185 -9.37 3.07 -12.79
C SER A 185 -9.45 3.38 -11.30
N SER A 186 -10.12 4.47 -10.92
CA SER A 186 -10.38 4.83 -9.52
C SER A 186 -11.24 3.81 -8.78
N ASP A 187 -12.04 2.99 -9.48
CA ASP A 187 -12.82 1.90 -8.87
C ASP A 187 -12.01 0.61 -8.73
N MET A 188 -10.75 0.61 -9.17
CA MET A 188 -9.80 -0.49 -9.00
C MET A 188 -8.52 0.01 -8.31
N PRO A 189 -8.55 0.38 -7.02
CA PRO A 189 -7.40 0.96 -6.33
C PRO A 189 -6.17 0.04 -6.32
N LEU A 190 -6.36 -1.27 -6.52
CA LEU A 190 -5.28 -2.24 -6.66
C LEU A 190 -4.40 -2.01 -7.90
N LEU A 191 -4.90 -1.36 -8.95
CA LEU A 191 -4.08 -0.98 -10.11
C LEU A 191 -2.98 0.02 -9.71
N GLU A 192 -3.31 1.00 -8.86
CA GLU A 192 -2.32 1.94 -8.31
C GLU A 192 -1.31 1.24 -7.40
N LEU A 193 -1.76 0.24 -6.63
CA LEU A 193 -0.85 -0.59 -5.83
C LEU A 193 0.16 -1.32 -6.72
N VAL A 194 -0.28 -1.98 -7.80
CA VAL A 194 0.62 -2.70 -8.71
C VAL A 194 1.61 -1.75 -9.37
N ARG A 195 1.12 -0.60 -9.85
CA ARG A 195 1.97 0.47 -10.40
C ARG A 195 3.01 0.93 -9.39
N LEU A 196 2.60 1.22 -8.15
CA LEU A 196 3.48 1.67 -7.08
C LEU A 196 4.56 0.62 -6.77
N LEU A 197 4.18 -0.65 -6.66
CA LEU A 197 5.14 -1.73 -6.40
C LEU A 197 6.15 -1.84 -7.54
N ILE A 198 5.72 -1.77 -8.81
CA ILE A 198 6.63 -1.75 -9.96
C ILE A 198 7.62 -0.59 -9.86
N VAL A 199 7.15 0.61 -9.48
CA VAL A 199 8.00 1.79 -9.28
C VAL A 199 8.99 1.59 -8.13
N ILE A 200 8.56 1.05 -6.98
CA ILE A 200 9.43 0.78 -5.82
C ILE A 200 10.51 -0.26 -6.17
N PHE A 201 10.15 -1.31 -6.90
CA PHE A 201 11.10 -2.31 -7.39
C PHE A 201 11.97 -1.80 -8.55
N GLY A 202 11.56 -0.70 -9.19
CA GLY A 202 12.24 -0.03 -10.30
C GLY A 202 12.07 -0.70 -11.66
N SER A 203 11.38 -1.84 -11.75
CA SER A 203 11.03 -2.49 -13.03
C SER A 203 9.96 -3.57 -12.81
N TYR A 204 9.23 -3.89 -13.87
CA TYR A 204 8.25 -4.98 -13.87
C TYR A 204 8.88 -6.33 -13.51
N ASP A 205 10.01 -6.67 -14.13
CA ASP A 205 10.61 -8.00 -13.97
C ASP A 205 11.12 -8.23 -12.54
N ARG A 206 11.70 -7.20 -11.89
CA ARG A 206 12.11 -7.28 -10.48
C ARG A 206 10.91 -7.46 -9.55
N PHE A 207 9.83 -6.72 -9.80
CA PHE A 207 8.60 -6.85 -9.04
C PHE A 207 8.02 -8.28 -9.16
N VAL A 208 7.84 -8.79 -10.38
CA VAL A 208 7.29 -10.14 -10.60
C VAL A 208 8.21 -11.21 -10.02
N SER A 209 9.53 -11.07 -10.16
CA SER A 209 10.49 -11.98 -9.54
C SER A 209 10.34 -12.01 -8.02
N ALA A 210 10.20 -10.84 -7.37
CA ALA A 210 10.04 -10.76 -5.92
C ALA A 210 8.71 -11.39 -5.45
N VAL A 211 7.61 -11.11 -6.15
CA VAL A 211 6.30 -11.71 -5.84
C VAL A 211 6.31 -13.23 -6.05
N THR A 212 7.01 -13.71 -7.08
CA THR A 212 7.15 -15.15 -7.37
C THR A 212 7.94 -15.86 -6.27
N THR A 213 9.02 -15.25 -5.79
CA THR A 213 9.78 -15.77 -4.64
C THR A 213 8.93 -15.83 -3.39
N LEU A 214 8.10 -14.81 -3.13
CA LEU A 214 7.12 -14.81 -2.03
C LEU A 214 6.13 -15.98 -2.13
N LYS A 215 5.60 -16.21 -3.34
CA LYS A 215 4.61 -17.25 -3.63
C LYS A 215 5.13 -18.66 -3.36
N GLY A 216 6.43 -18.90 -3.54
CA GLY A 216 7.05 -20.21 -3.35
C GLY A 216 7.16 -20.66 -1.89
N ASP A 217 7.02 -19.75 -0.93
CA ASP A 217 7.20 -20.02 0.49
C ASP A 217 5.86 -20.15 1.21
N GLY A 218 5.32 -21.39 1.27
CA GLY A 218 4.00 -21.71 1.81
C GLY A 218 3.82 -21.48 3.33
N ARG A 219 4.71 -20.73 3.99
CA ARG A 219 4.71 -20.50 5.45
C ARG A 219 3.98 -19.21 5.85
N SER A 220 3.84 -18.25 4.95
CA SER A 220 3.26 -16.94 5.27
C SER A 220 1.76 -16.92 5.00
N HIS A 221 0.98 -16.63 6.05
CA HIS A 221 -0.47 -16.43 5.97
C HIS A 221 -0.78 -14.98 6.31
N LEU A 222 -1.74 -14.39 5.62
CA LEU A 222 -2.25 -13.08 6.01
C LEU A 222 -2.93 -13.21 7.39
N PRO A 223 -2.82 -12.20 8.27
CA PRO A 223 -3.59 -12.17 9.51
C PRO A 223 -5.07 -12.38 9.18
N LYS A 224 -5.76 -13.28 9.90
CA LYS A 224 -7.18 -13.59 9.63
C LYS A 224 -8.07 -12.35 9.64
N GLU A 225 -7.71 -11.36 10.44
CA GLU A 225 -8.37 -10.06 10.56
C GLU A 225 -8.36 -9.26 9.24
N GLN A 226 -7.40 -9.53 8.34
CA GLN A 226 -7.26 -8.85 7.04
C GLN A 226 -7.97 -9.57 5.90
N ASN A 227 -8.60 -10.74 6.11
CA ASN A 227 -9.24 -11.48 5.02
C ASN A 227 -10.31 -10.65 4.30
N ASP A 228 -11.12 -9.90 5.04
CA ASP A 228 -12.17 -9.05 4.46
C ASP A 228 -11.54 -7.95 3.59
N ASP A 229 -10.44 -7.36 4.04
CA ASP A 229 -9.72 -6.32 3.31
C ASP A 229 -9.09 -6.87 2.03
N VAL A 230 -8.49 -8.07 2.10
CA VAL A 230 -7.94 -8.76 0.95
C VAL A 230 -9.05 -9.07 -0.07
N VAL A 231 -10.19 -9.61 0.37
CA VAL A 231 -11.32 -9.85 -0.52
C VAL A 231 -11.77 -8.54 -1.19
N LYS A 232 -11.99 -7.48 -0.42
CA LYS A 232 -12.44 -6.17 -0.94
C LYS A 232 -11.43 -5.56 -1.92
N ALA A 233 -10.13 -5.71 -1.66
CA ALA A 233 -9.07 -5.20 -2.52
C ALA A 233 -9.00 -5.95 -3.86
N PHE A 234 -9.23 -7.27 -3.86
CA PHE A 234 -9.01 -8.12 -5.04
C PHE A 234 -10.27 -8.46 -5.83
N VAL A 235 -11.45 -8.41 -5.22
CA VAL A 235 -12.70 -8.85 -5.85
C VAL A 235 -12.96 -8.20 -7.21
N MET A 236 -12.80 -6.88 -7.32
CA MET A 236 -13.04 -6.18 -8.58
C MET A 236 -11.99 -6.48 -9.65
N PRO A 237 -10.67 -6.36 -9.36
CA PRO A 237 -9.62 -6.77 -10.30
C PRO A 237 -9.72 -8.23 -10.73
N MET A 238 -10.08 -9.14 -9.83
CA MET A 238 -10.19 -10.56 -10.16
C MET A 238 -11.44 -10.87 -10.98
N ASN A 239 -12.59 -10.29 -10.63
CA ASN A 239 -13.80 -10.34 -11.45
C ASN A 239 -13.54 -9.76 -12.85
N PHE A 240 -12.74 -8.68 -12.93
CA PHE A 240 -12.29 -8.12 -14.20
C PHE A 240 -11.52 -9.13 -15.04
N LEU A 241 -10.48 -9.73 -14.47
CA LEU A 241 -9.65 -10.72 -15.16
C LEU A 241 -10.41 -11.98 -15.59
N GLU A 242 -11.42 -12.40 -14.83
CA GLU A 242 -12.24 -13.57 -15.14
C GLU A 242 -13.20 -13.33 -16.32
N HIS A 243 -13.53 -12.08 -16.62
CA HIS A 243 -14.52 -11.70 -17.63
C HIS A 243 -14.00 -10.76 -18.72
N VAL A 244 -12.67 -10.68 -18.91
CA VAL A 244 -12.05 -9.88 -19.99
C VAL A 244 -12.63 -10.23 -21.38
N GLY A 245 -12.95 -11.51 -21.61
CA GLY A 245 -13.54 -11.98 -22.88
C GLY A 245 -15.06 -11.80 -23.00
N GLU A 246 -15.74 -11.41 -21.92
CA GLU A 246 -17.19 -11.22 -21.90
C GLU A 246 -17.54 -10.02 -20.99
N PRO A 247 -17.20 -8.77 -21.42
CA PRO A 247 -17.28 -7.58 -20.57
C PRO A 247 -18.65 -7.34 -19.93
N LYS A 248 -19.74 -7.77 -20.59
CA LYS A 248 -21.10 -7.71 -20.05
C LYS A 248 -21.23 -8.36 -18.66
N ARG A 249 -20.45 -9.42 -18.37
CA ARG A 249 -20.45 -10.09 -17.06
C ARG A 249 -19.81 -9.28 -15.94
N LEU A 250 -19.00 -8.29 -16.30
CA LEU A 250 -18.46 -7.36 -15.32
C LEU A 250 -19.54 -6.45 -14.74
N PHE A 251 -20.55 -6.15 -15.56
CA PHE A 251 -21.65 -5.27 -15.21
C PHE A 251 -22.84 -6.07 -14.64
N PHE A 252 -23.05 -7.32 -15.09
CA PHE A 252 -24.25 -8.11 -14.79
C PHE A 252 -23.95 -9.59 -14.52
N ARG A 253 -24.57 -10.21 -13.51
CA ARG A 253 -24.40 -11.66 -13.21
C ARG A 253 -24.95 -12.56 -14.31
N SER A 254 -26.12 -12.23 -14.83
CA SER A 254 -26.84 -12.99 -15.84
C SER A 254 -27.41 -12.05 -16.89
N PHE A 255 -27.31 -12.45 -18.15
CA PHE A 255 -28.04 -11.84 -19.25
C PHE A 255 -28.53 -12.97 -20.16
N HIS A 256 -29.80 -12.94 -20.54
CA HIS A 256 -30.37 -13.90 -21.48
C HIS A 256 -30.92 -13.12 -22.67
N VAL A 257 -30.54 -13.54 -23.88
CA VAL A 257 -31.14 -13.00 -25.11
C VAL A 257 -32.30 -13.91 -25.47
N VAL A 258 -33.53 -13.53 -25.09
CA VAL A 258 -34.72 -14.23 -25.56
C VAL A 258 -35.00 -13.84 -27.01
N ARG A 259 -34.93 -14.80 -27.95
CA ARG A 259 -35.45 -14.60 -29.31
C ARG A 259 -36.96 -14.80 -29.30
N ASN A 260 -37.72 -13.77 -29.62
CA ASN A 260 -39.15 -13.95 -29.89
C ASN A 260 -39.34 -14.59 -31.28
N HIS A 261 -40.26 -15.54 -31.38
CA HIS A 261 -40.70 -16.07 -32.67
C HIS A 261 -41.53 -15.02 -33.41
N GLY A 262 -41.00 -14.54 -34.54
CA GLY A 262 -41.53 -13.45 -35.36
C GLY A 262 -40.39 -12.49 -35.68
N ASN A 263 -40.36 -11.88 -36.88
CA ASN A 263 -39.27 -11.05 -37.42
C ASN A 263 -38.93 -9.75 -36.63
N ASP A 264 -39.28 -9.69 -35.34
CA ASP A 264 -39.05 -8.57 -34.45
C ASP A 264 -37.93 -8.96 -33.47
N TYR A 265 -36.69 -8.54 -33.78
CA TYR A 265 -35.51 -8.77 -32.95
C TYR A 265 -35.65 -7.99 -31.64
N ARG A 266 -36.35 -8.54 -30.65
CA ARG A 266 -36.44 -7.95 -29.31
C ARG A 266 -35.67 -8.80 -28.32
N GLN A 267 -34.47 -8.35 -27.95
CA GLN A 267 -33.75 -8.92 -26.82
C GLN A 267 -34.53 -8.54 -25.55
N ARG A 268 -35.01 -9.53 -24.79
CA ARG A 268 -35.50 -9.31 -23.43
C ARG A 268 -34.40 -9.72 -22.46
N LEU A 269 -33.83 -8.77 -21.73
CA LEU A 269 -33.18 -9.06 -20.45
C LEU A 269 -34.28 -9.42 -19.44
N ASN A 270 -34.07 -10.46 -18.64
CA ASN A 270 -34.97 -10.78 -17.52
C ASN A 270 -34.97 -9.63 -16.51
N ASP A 271 -36.06 -9.52 -15.74
CA ASP A 271 -36.24 -8.56 -14.65
C ASP A 271 -35.20 -8.71 -13.51
N ASP A 272 -34.43 -9.80 -13.52
CA ASP A 272 -33.30 -10.08 -12.63
C ASP A 272 -31.96 -9.67 -13.27
N LEU A 273 -31.75 -8.37 -13.49
CA LEU A 273 -30.40 -7.80 -13.68
C LEU A 273 -29.63 -7.93 -12.36
N ASP A 274 -29.23 -9.17 -12.06
CA ASP A 274 -28.55 -9.49 -10.82
C ASP A 274 -27.17 -8.81 -10.77
N TRP A 275 -26.84 -8.32 -9.57
CA TRP A 275 -25.55 -7.74 -9.24
C TRP A 275 -24.39 -8.64 -9.63
N PRO A 276 -23.28 -8.13 -10.18
CA PRO A 276 -22.12 -8.95 -10.53
C PRO A 276 -21.61 -9.72 -9.31
N VAL A 277 -21.08 -10.92 -9.57
CA VAL A 277 -20.63 -11.85 -8.52
C VAL A 277 -19.24 -12.36 -8.85
N TRP A 278 -18.35 -12.32 -7.88
CA TRP A 278 -17.06 -13.01 -7.95
C TRP A 278 -17.11 -14.31 -7.15
N LYS A 279 -16.46 -15.38 -7.64
CA LYS A 279 -16.44 -16.68 -6.95
C LYS A 279 -15.04 -16.99 -6.44
N LEU A 280 -14.90 -17.24 -5.14
CA LEU A 280 -13.63 -17.64 -4.54
C LEU A 280 -13.85 -18.82 -3.59
N LYS A 281 -13.13 -19.92 -3.81
CA LYS A 281 -13.18 -21.16 -3.00
C LYS A 281 -14.60 -21.71 -2.76
N GLY A 282 -15.48 -21.60 -3.76
CA GLY A 282 -16.88 -22.05 -3.65
C GLY A 282 -17.82 -21.03 -3.02
N TYR A 283 -17.32 -19.87 -2.59
CA TYR A 283 -18.12 -18.76 -2.07
C TYR A 283 -18.42 -17.73 -3.15
N GLU A 284 -19.62 -17.16 -3.11
CA GLU A 284 -20.07 -16.10 -4.00
C GLU A 284 -20.05 -14.73 -3.28
N PHE A 285 -19.30 -13.79 -3.85
CA PHE A 285 -19.16 -12.43 -3.36
C PHE A 285 -20.02 -11.51 -4.21
N ARG A 286 -21.11 -11.00 -3.63
CA ARG A 286 -22.04 -10.12 -4.33
C ARG A 286 -21.53 -8.69 -4.31
N ILE A 287 -21.36 -8.11 -5.49
CA ILE A 287 -20.89 -6.74 -5.66
C ILE A 287 -22.12 -5.83 -5.66
N VAL A 288 -22.48 -5.28 -4.50
CA VAL A 288 -23.71 -4.48 -4.35
C VAL A 288 -23.44 -3.04 -4.75
N LEU A 289 -24.25 -2.56 -5.69
CA LEU A 289 -24.15 -1.19 -6.18
C LEU A 289 -25.15 -0.29 -5.46
N ARG A 290 -24.91 1.03 -5.51
CA ARG A 290 -25.80 2.04 -4.91
C ARG A 290 -27.10 2.25 -5.69
N TYR A 291 -27.24 1.64 -6.86
CA TYR A 291 -28.34 1.92 -7.76
C TYR A 291 -29.59 1.14 -7.37
N THR A 292 -30.75 1.78 -7.48
CA THR A 292 -32.06 1.19 -7.20
C THR A 292 -33.03 1.64 -8.27
N VAL A 293 -34.27 1.12 -8.25
CA VAL A 293 -35.33 1.62 -9.14
C VAL A 293 -35.56 3.13 -8.95
N GLY A 294 -35.36 3.66 -7.74
CA GLY A 294 -35.47 5.09 -7.45
C GLY A 294 -34.18 5.89 -7.66
N ASN A 295 -33.05 5.22 -7.91
CA ASN A 295 -31.73 5.83 -8.11
C ASN A 295 -30.99 5.06 -9.22
N GLN A 296 -31.42 5.24 -10.45
CA GLN A 296 -30.90 4.48 -11.58
C GLN A 296 -29.57 5.04 -12.07
N TYR A 297 -28.71 4.18 -12.59
CA TYR A 297 -27.47 4.59 -13.24
C TYR A 297 -27.75 5.35 -14.55
N ASP A 298 -27.22 6.56 -14.67
CA ASP A 298 -27.48 7.50 -15.76
C ASP A 298 -26.30 7.66 -16.74
N GLY A 299 -25.19 6.96 -16.52
CA GLY A 299 -24.00 7.07 -17.37
C GLY A 299 -23.08 8.26 -17.04
N ASN A 300 -23.37 9.09 -16.04
CA ASN A 300 -22.59 10.30 -15.74
C ASN A 300 -21.34 10.06 -14.87
N GLN A 301 -21.13 8.83 -14.43
CA GLN A 301 -20.00 8.41 -13.62
C GLN A 301 -19.71 6.93 -13.86
N SER A 302 -18.63 6.42 -13.29
CA SER A 302 -18.37 4.98 -13.30
C SER A 302 -19.52 4.18 -12.67
N TYR A 303 -19.78 3.00 -13.24
CA TYR A 303 -20.80 2.06 -12.79
C TYR A 303 -20.52 1.50 -11.38
N LEU A 304 -19.26 1.43 -10.94
CA LEU A 304 -18.94 0.90 -9.60
C LEU A 304 -18.72 1.99 -8.57
N LYS A 305 -18.91 3.25 -8.94
CA LYS A 305 -18.64 4.35 -8.02
C LYS A 305 -19.55 4.27 -6.79
N GLY A 306 -18.93 4.21 -5.61
CA GLY A 306 -19.63 4.04 -4.33
C GLY A 306 -20.02 2.58 -4.04
N LEU A 307 -19.23 1.64 -4.55
CA LEU A 307 -19.32 0.21 -4.33
C LEU A 307 -19.46 -0.16 -2.85
N VAL A 308 -20.39 -1.07 -2.55
CA VAL A 308 -20.46 -1.73 -1.24
C VAL A 308 -20.36 -3.23 -1.46
N PHE A 309 -19.34 -3.85 -0.88
CA PHE A 309 -19.21 -5.29 -0.93
C PHE A 309 -20.10 -5.95 0.10
N ASN A 310 -20.97 -6.86 -0.34
CA ASN A 310 -21.78 -7.67 0.55
C ASN A 310 -21.43 -9.15 0.39
N MET A 311 -21.14 -9.79 1.51
CA MET A 311 -20.81 -11.21 1.56
C MET A 311 -22.07 -11.95 2.00
N GLN A 312 -22.61 -12.79 1.11
CA GLN A 312 -23.87 -13.48 1.41
C GLN A 312 -23.71 -14.55 2.50
N GLU A 313 -22.52 -15.08 2.74
CA GLU A 313 -22.20 -15.98 3.86
C GLU A 313 -20.70 -15.90 4.18
N ARG A 314 -20.35 -15.63 5.45
CA ARG A 314 -18.97 -15.55 5.94
C ARG A 314 -18.55 -16.92 6.47
N PRO A 315 -17.64 -17.64 5.81
CA PRO A 315 -17.05 -18.82 6.43
C PRO A 315 -16.01 -18.30 7.41
N ALA A 316 -16.15 -18.63 8.68
CA ALA A 316 -15.12 -18.38 9.70
C ALA A 316 -13.75 -19.03 9.34
N GLU A 317 -13.74 -19.91 8.33
CA GLU A 317 -12.62 -20.74 7.89
C GLU A 317 -12.01 -20.32 6.54
N CYS A 318 -12.54 -19.31 5.83
CA CYS A 318 -11.95 -18.89 4.55
C CYS A 318 -10.64 -18.15 4.79
N GLN A 319 -9.55 -18.90 4.94
CA GLN A 319 -8.21 -18.37 5.07
C GLN A 319 -7.62 -18.13 3.67
N ILE A 320 -7.17 -16.90 3.42
CA ILE A 320 -6.48 -16.55 2.19
C ILE A 320 -4.97 -16.63 2.47
N ALA A 321 -4.29 -17.53 1.77
CA ALA A 321 -2.84 -17.65 1.91
C ALA A 321 -2.14 -16.49 1.18
N LEU A 322 -0.97 -16.07 1.67
CA LEU A 322 -0.18 -15.05 0.98
C LEU A 322 0.18 -15.49 -0.45
N THR A 323 0.39 -16.80 -0.66
CA THR A 323 0.67 -17.40 -1.96
C THR A 323 -0.47 -17.20 -2.97
N GLU A 324 -1.73 -17.17 -2.52
CA GLU A 324 -2.89 -16.87 -3.36
C GLU A 324 -2.90 -15.39 -3.75
N VAL A 325 -2.67 -14.50 -2.80
CA VAL A 325 -2.55 -13.06 -3.04
C VAL A 325 -1.44 -12.75 -4.03
N CYS A 326 -0.27 -13.37 -3.87
CA CYS A 326 0.82 -13.25 -4.83
C CYS A 326 0.43 -13.77 -6.22
N GLY A 327 -0.31 -14.88 -6.29
CA GLY A 327 -0.84 -15.40 -7.54
C GLY A 327 -1.78 -14.42 -8.24
N TRP A 328 -2.66 -13.76 -7.49
CA TRP A 328 -3.56 -12.73 -8.02
C TRP A 328 -2.79 -11.48 -8.47
N LEU A 329 -1.83 -11.00 -7.69
CA LEU A 329 -0.99 -9.86 -8.06
C LEU A 329 -0.23 -10.09 -9.37
N ILE A 330 0.34 -11.29 -9.55
CA ILE A 330 1.03 -11.65 -10.80
C ILE A 330 0.05 -11.59 -11.98
N ARG A 331 -1.13 -12.22 -11.87
CA ARG A 331 -2.14 -12.20 -12.94
C ARG A 331 -2.58 -10.78 -13.31
N ILE A 332 -2.78 -9.92 -12.31
CA ILE A 332 -3.14 -8.51 -12.53
C ILE A 332 -1.98 -7.79 -13.23
N ALA A 333 -0.75 -7.98 -12.76
CA ALA A 333 0.42 -7.31 -13.32
C ALA A 333 0.69 -7.73 -14.77
N GLU A 334 0.61 -9.04 -15.08
CA GLU A 334 0.68 -9.57 -16.45
C GLU A 334 -0.37 -8.92 -17.35
N HIS A 335 -1.63 -8.88 -16.93
CA HIS A 335 -2.67 -8.25 -17.70
C HIS A 335 -2.43 -6.75 -17.91
N VAL A 336 -1.99 -6.03 -16.87
CA VAL A 336 -1.65 -4.61 -16.97
C VAL A 336 -0.51 -4.39 -17.97
N ARG A 337 0.52 -5.24 -17.95
CA ARG A 337 1.65 -5.17 -18.88
C ARG A 337 1.22 -5.38 -20.33
N ASP A 338 0.42 -6.40 -20.58
CA ASP A 338 0.06 -6.83 -21.94
C ASP A 338 -1.09 -6.01 -22.56
N SER A 339 -1.78 -5.21 -21.74
CA SER A 339 -2.91 -4.37 -22.17
C SER A 339 -2.49 -2.91 -22.40
N LYS A 340 -3.42 -2.13 -22.96
CA LYS A 340 -3.30 -0.66 -23.09
C LYS A 340 -3.19 0.05 -21.72
N LEU A 341 -3.49 -0.64 -20.63
CA LEU A 341 -3.40 -0.12 -19.26
C LEU A 341 -1.96 0.25 -18.88
N SER A 342 -0.96 -0.47 -19.40
CA SER A 342 0.47 -0.19 -19.13
C SER A 342 0.86 1.24 -19.46
N HIS A 343 0.41 1.78 -20.60
CA HIS A 343 0.66 3.17 -20.99
C HIS A 343 -0.10 4.15 -20.12
N GLN A 344 -1.36 3.86 -19.79
CA GLN A 344 -2.20 4.73 -18.97
C GLN A 344 -1.70 4.82 -17.52
N LEU A 345 -1.10 3.73 -17.00
CA LEU A 345 -0.46 3.68 -15.68
C LEU A 345 0.99 4.16 -15.70
N GLY A 346 1.55 4.52 -16.86
CA GLY A 346 2.95 4.96 -16.98
C GLY A 346 3.98 3.87 -16.67
N ILE A 347 3.61 2.60 -16.84
CA ILE A 347 4.45 1.43 -16.58
C ILE A 347 5.34 1.09 -17.79
N ALA A 348 4.88 1.38 -19.01
CA ALA A 348 5.56 1.00 -20.26
C ALA A 348 6.92 1.71 -20.52
N SER A 349 7.33 2.62 -19.66
CA SER A 349 8.56 3.43 -19.79
C SER A 349 9.58 3.23 -18.67
N ALA A 350 9.35 2.28 -17.76
CA ALA A 350 10.18 2.03 -16.57
C ALA A 350 11.09 0.80 -16.72
#